data_AF-A0A3B9IY19-F1
#
_entry.id   AF-A0A3B9IY19-F1
#
_cell.length_a   1.000
_cell.length_b   1.000
_cell.length_c   1.000
_cell.angle_alpha   90.00
_cell.angle_beta   90.00
_cell.angle_gamma   90.00
#
_symmetry.space_group_name_H-M   'P 1'
#
loop_
_entity.id
_entity.type
_entity.pdbx_description
1 polymer ?
#
loop_
_entity_poly.entity_id
_entity_poly.type
_entity_poly.pdbx_seq_one_letter_code
_entity_poly.pdbx_strand_id
1 'polypeptide(L)'
;MTYLLNDIQDAVDRKFLVTKTLPRQAEAGTVVHIMGTEQNSGGITVNYRVTSTKQDFSTKFESIKDFCNWARPDSFIARYSENLSLKDVQQYIKVKNRSFTNFCLPIILVAAVIIWTVCLVAIPTKLVGIIIAACMTVLISFLVWTFFKTSKTKFMTRLYGKISSNWAGGSIVIK
;
A
#
# COMPACT_ATOMS: atom_id res chain seq x y z
N MET A 1 8.39 -5.94 -4.27
CA MET A 1 9.57 -6.57 -3.64
C MET A 1 9.48 -6.34 -2.15
N THR A 2 9.30 -7.41 -1.39
CA THR A 2 9.41 -7.39 0.07
C THR A 2 10.88 -7.21 0.37
N TYR A 3 11.27 -6.08 0.95
CA TYR A 3 12.62 -5.95 1.51
C TYR A 3 12.65 -6.92 2.69
N LEU A 4 13.19 -8.12 2.46
CA LEU A 4 13.51 -9.06 3.51
C LEU A 4 14.86 -8.60 4.05
N LEU A 5 14.86 -8.07 5.26
CA LEU A 5 16.08 -7.90 6.02
C LEU A 5 16.74 -9.28 6.15
N ASN A 6 18.04 -9.36 5.89
CA ASN A 6 18.79 -10.60 6.05
C ASN A 6 19.08 -10.85 7.54
N ASP A 7 19.32 -9.77 8.29
CA ASP A 7 19.45 -9.74 9.75
C ASP A 7 18.59 -8.60 10.32
N ILE A 8 18.03 -8.78 11.53
CA ILE A 8 17.33 -7.69 12.23
C ILE A 8 18.28 -6.56 12.64
N GLN A 9 19.58 -6.83 12.83
CA GLN A 9 20.55 -5.78 13.10
C GLN A 9 20.65 -4.78 11.95
N ASP A 10 20.37 -5.21 10.71
CA ASP A 10 20.28 -4.30 9.55
C ASP A 10 19.15 -3.26 9.67
N ALA A 11 18.21 -3.45 10.61
CA ALA A 11 17.15 -2.48 10.86
C ALA A 11 17.61 -1.31 11.73
N VAL A 12 18.67 -1.48 12.53
CA VAL A 12 19.17 -0.45 13.46
C VAL A 12 19.61 0.80 12.69
N ASP A 13 19.37 1.97 13.27
CA ASP A 13 19.64 3.30 12.70
C ASP A 13 18.91 3.60 11.38
N ARG A 14 17.87 2.81 11.06
CA ARG A 14 17.03 3.03 9.88
C ARG A 14 15.61 3.43 10.28
N LYS A 15 14.99 4.21 9.40
CA LYS A 15 13.59 4.64 9.52
C LYS A 15 12.68 3.66 8.78
N PHE A 16 11.61 3.24 9.44
CA PHE A 16 10.59 2.35 8.89
C PHE A 16 9.21 3.01 8.98
N LEU A 17 8.40 2.77 7.96
CA LEU A 17 7.00 3.13 7.94
C LEU A 17 6.17 2.04 8.60
N VAL A 18 5.47 2.39 9.67
CA VAL A 18 4.52 1.49 10.35
C VAL A 18 3.32 1.26 9.44
N THR A 19 3.05 0.01 9.14
CA THR A 19 1.94 -0.42 8.27
C THR A 19 0.76 -1.00 9.04
N LYS A 20 0.97 -1.45 10.28
CA LYS A 20 -0.06 -1.95 11.20
C LYS A 20 0.02 -1.22 12.54
N THR A 21 -1.12 -0.79 13.06
CA THR A 21 -1.19 -0.10 14.35
C THR A 21 -0.89 -1.05 15.50
N LEU A 22 0.01 -0.64 16.39
CA LEU A 22 0.16 -1.21 17.73
C LEU A 22 -0.51 -0.23 18.72
N PRO A 23 -1.60 -0.65 19.39
CA PRO A 23 -2.33 0.21 20.31
C PRO A 23 -1.41 0.83 21.35
N ARG A 24 -1.57 2.15 21.57
CA ARG A 24 -0.81 2.95 22.54
C ARG A 24 0.70 3.06 22.29
N GLN A 25 1.20 2.59 21.15
CA GLN A 25 2.63 2.68 20.81
C GLN A 25 2.86 3.39 19.48
N ALA A 26 2.37 2.81 18.37
CA ALA A 26 2.60 3.37 17.05
C ALA A 26 1.41 3.11 16.11
N GLU A 27 0.92 4.18 15.49
CA GLU A 27 -0.18 4.11 14.53
C GLU A 27 0.31 3.78 13.12
N ALA A 28 -0.50 3.06 12.34
CA ALA A 28 -0.24 2.87 10.93
C ALA A 28 -0.14 4.23 10.20
N GLY A 29 0.92 4.42 9.42
CA GLY A 29 1.25 5.68 8.76
C GLY A 29 2.32 6.52 9.49
N THR A 30 2.71 6.13 10.70
CA THR A 30 3.81 6.80 11.42
C THR A 30 5.18 6.25 10.99
N VAL A 31 6.21 7.10 11.08
CA VAL A 31 7.60 6.69 10.84
C VAL A 31 8.28 6.44 12.18
N VAL A 32 8.84 5.25 12.34
CA VAL A 32 9.63 4.86 13.50
C VAL A 32 11.10 4.78 13.13
N HIS A 33 11.97 5.18 14.05
CA HIS A 33 13.41 5.01 13.95
C HIS A 33 13.82 3.85 14.85
N ILE A 34 14.46 2.83 14.30
CA ILE A 34 14.89 1.68 15.09
C ILE A 34 16.20 2.04 15.80
N MET A 35 16.16 2.05 17.12
CA MET A 35 17.27 2.44 17.99
C MET A 35 18.14 1.24 18.36
N GLY A 36 17.58 0.03 18.35
CA GLY A 36 18.30 -1.18 18.71
C GLY A 36 17.41 -2.42 18.55
N THR A 37 18.04 -3.57 18.35
CA THR A 37 17.34 -4.84 18.20
C THR A 37 18.07 -5.93 18.98
N GLU A 38 17.30 -6.84 19.56
CA GLU A 38 17.82 -7.99 20.30
C GLU A 38 17.15 -9.25 19.77
N GLN A 39 17.96 -10.24 19.39
CA GLN A 39 17.45 -11.54 18.96
C GLN A 39 17.57 -12.52 20.12
N ASN A 40 16.43 -13.03 20.57
CA ASN A 40 16.31 -14.00 21.64
C ASN A 40 15.79 -15.34 21.09
N SER A 41 15.96 -16.43 21.83
CA SER A 41 15.51 -17.78 21.44
C SER A 41 14.00 -17.89 21.14
N GLY A 42 13.20 -16.94 21.66
CA GLY A 42 11.76 -16.85 21.44
C GLY A 42 11.30 -15.62 20.64
N GLY A 43 12.15 -15.05 19.78
CA GLY A 43 11.78 -13.96 18.87
C GLY A 43 12.74 -12.77 18.92
N ILE A 44 12.24 -11.60 18.53
CA ILE A 44 13.03 -10.41 18.29
C ILE A 44 12.43 -9.24 19.05
N THR A 45 13.22 -8.58 19.89
CA THR A 45 12.84 -7.32 20.52
C THR A 45 13.37 -6.18 19.66
N VAL A 46 12.52 -5.20 19.38
CA VAL A 46 12.85 -4.01 18.59
C VAL A 46 12.56 -2.78 19.43
N ASN A 47 13.61 -2.03 19.74
CA ASN A 47 13.54 -0.73 20.40
C ASN A 47 13.44 0.35 19.32
N TYR A 48 12.42 1.20 19.39
CA TYR A 48 12.19 2.21 18.37
C TYR A 48 11.64 3.51 18.95
N ARG A 49 11.94 4.61 18.24
CA ARG A 49 11.44 5.95 18.52
C ARG A 49 10.41 6.35 17.49
N VAL A 50 9.24 6.81 17.92
CA VAL A 50 8.24 7.40 17.01
C VAL A 50 8.72 8.79 16.61
N THR A 51 8.86 9.04 15.30
CA THR A 51 9.50 10.27 14.80
C THR A 51 8.72 11.53 15.13
N SER A 52 7.39 11.47 15.17
CA SER A 52 6.51 12.60 15.43
C SER A 52 6.45 12.98 16.92
N THR A 53 6.30 12.00 17.81
CA THR A 53 6.17 12.23 19.26
C THR A 53 7.50 12.18 20.02
N LYS A 54 8.56 11.69 19.38
CA LYS A 54 9.88 11.42 19.99
C LYS A 54 9.85 10.44 21.16
N GLN A 55 8.74 9.73 21.35
CA GLN A 55 8.59 8.72 22.39
C GLN A 55 9.26 7.40 21.98
N ASP A 56 9.89 6.75 22.97
CA ASP A 56 10.59 5.49 22.80
C ASP A 56 9.69 4.34 23.26
N PHE A 57 9.69 3.26 22.48
CA PHE A 57 8.94 2.05 22.75
C PHE A 57 9.80 0.82 22.46
N SER A 58 9.40 -0.30 23.06
CA SER A 58 10.00 -1.61 22.80
C SER A 58 8.88 -2.59 22.48
N THR A 59 9.01 -3.32 21.37
CA THR A 59 8.04 -4.35 20.96
C THR A 59 8.77 -5.64 20.62
N LYS A 60 8.17 -6.76 21.02
CA LYS A 60 8.63 -8.09 20.65
C LYS A 60 7.83 -8.63 19.46
N PHE A 61 8.54 -9.18 18.49
CA PHE A 61 8.02 -9.90 17.32
C PHE A 61 8.47 -11.36 17.37
N GLU A 62 7.68 -12.28 16.84
CA GLU A 62 8.05 -13.69 16.79
C GLU A 62 9.15 -13.96 15.76
N SER A 63 9.21 -13.17 14.68
CA SER A 63 10.19 -13.32 13.61
C SER A 63 10.52 -11.99 12.91
N ILE A 64 11.61 -11.97 12.12
CA ILE A 64 11.96 -10.84 11.23
C ILE A 64 10.81 -10.56 10.26
N LYS A 65 10.12 -11.62 9.81
CA LYS A 65 8.99 -11.50 8.89
C LYS A 65 7.84 -10.74 9.53
N ASP A 66 7.57 -10.94 10.81
CA ASP A 66 6.51 -10.22 11.53
C ASP A 66 6.86 -8.76 11.74
N PHE A 67 8.13 -8.46 12.03
CA PHE A 67 8.65 -7.10 12.02
C PHE A 67 8.47 -6.44 10.65
N CYS A 68 8.89 -7.09 9.55
CA CYS A 68 8.74 -6.59 8.18
C CYS A 68 7.26 -6.48 7.73
N ASN A 69 6.36 -7.24 8.36
CA ASN A 69 4.92 -7.13 8.16
C ASN A 69 4.30 -5.98 8.95
N TRP A 70 4.90 -5.63 10.09
CA TRP A 70 4.48 -4.51 10.91
C TRP A 70 5.01 -3.19 10.34
N ALA A 71 6.30 -3.09 10.06
CA ALA A 71 6.95 -1.90 9.55
C ALA A 71 7.81 -2.22 8.31
N ARG A 72 7.88 -1.27 7.36
CA ARG A 72 8.59 -1.46 6.09
C ARG A 72 9.54 -0.30 5.80
N PRO A 73 10.70 -0.55 5.19
CA PRO A 73 11.56 0.53 4.75
C PRO A 73 10.85 1.31 3.65
N ASP A 74 10.67 2.61 3.85
CA ASP A 74 10.08 3.50 2.86
C ASP A 74 10.79 4.85 2.89
N SER A 75 11.86 4.97 2.10
CA SER A 75 12.71 6.17 2.07
C SER A 75 11.95 7.42 1.66
N PHE A 76 10.90 7.27 0.86
CA PHE A 76 10.09 8.40 0.40
C PHE A 76 9.23 8.95 1.53
N ILE A 77 8.47 8.11 2.21
CA ILE A 77 7.69 8.55 3.37
C ILE A 77 8.61 8.96 4.53
N ALA A 78 9.70 8.24 4.79
CA ALA A 78 10.65 8.59 5.84
C ALA A 78 11.27 10.00 5.65
N ARG A 79 11.46 10.44 4.40
CA ARG A 79 12.03 11.76 4.07
C ARG A 79 11.00 12.89 4.12
N TYR A 80 9.75 12.62 3.76
CA TYR A 80 8.73 13.66 3.60
C TYR A 80 7.56 13.53 4.57
N SER A 81 7.67 12.67 5.58
CA SER A 81 6.61 12.43 6.58
C SER A 81 6.14 13.71 7.29
N GLU A 82 7.00 14.72 7.42
CA GLU A 82 6.67 16.02 8.01
C GLU A 82 5.73 16.86 7.13
N ASN A 83 5.74 16.65 5.81
CA ASN A 83 4.90 17.35 4.83
C ASN A 83 3.60 16.60 4.52
N LEU A 84 3.41 15.39 5.06
CA LEU A 84 2.28 14.52 4.75
C LEU A 84 1.39 14.36 5.98
N SER A 85 0.07 14.46 5.79
CA SER A 85 -0.85 14.11 6.87
C SER A 85 -0.84 12.59 7.09
N LEU A 86 -1.12 12.15 8.31
CA LEU A 86 -1.27 10.72 8.63
C LEU A 86 -2.29 10.02 7.71
N LYS A 87 -3.36 10.71 7.32
CA LYS A 87 -4.35 10.22 6.34
C LYS A 87 -3.74 9.98 4.96
N ASP A 88 -2.88 10.87 4.48
CA ASP A 88 -2.20 10.73 3.18
C ASP A 88 -1.27 9.50 3.19
N VAL A 89 -0.53 9.30 4.28
CA VAL A 89 0.40 8.16 4.42
C VAL A 89 -0.37 6.84 4.54
N GLN A 90 -1.48 6.80 5.28
CA GLN A 90 -2.34 5.63 5.35
C GLN A 90 -2.95 5.29 3.98
N GLN A 91 -3.38 6.30 3.22
CA GLN A 91 -3.88 6.10 1.86
C GLN A 91 -2.75 5.62 0.93
N TYR A 92 -1.53 6.12 1.08
CA TYR A 92 -0.36 5.63 0.37
C TYR A 92 -0.08 4.15 0.64
N ILE A 93 -0.10 3.72 1.91
CA ILE A 93 0.05 2.31 2.30
C ILE A 93 -1.04 1.47 1.62
N LYS A 94 -2.31 1.92 1.67
CA LYS A 94 -3.43 1.24 1.02
C LYS A 94 -3.22 1.12 -0.49
N VAL A 95 -2.85 2.20 -1.17
CA VAL A 95 -2.67 2.22 -2.63
C VAL A 95 -1.46 1.38 -3.06
N LYS A 96 -0.36 1.40 -2.31
CA LYS A 96 0.85 0.60 -2.57
C LYS A 96 0.62 -0.89 -2.35
N ASN A 97 -0.14 -1.27 -1.32
CA ASN A 97 -0.50 -2.67 -1.06
C ASN A 97 -1.61 -3.22 -1.96
N ARG A 98 -2.35 -2.39 -2.71
CA ARG A 98 -3.30 -2.87 -3.71
C ARG A 98 -2.55 -3.59 -4.84
N SER A 99 -2.70 -4.91 -4.88
CA SER A 99 -2.33 -5.78 -5.98
C SER A 99 -3.53 -5.96 -6.93
N PHE A 100 -3.25 -6.37 -8.17
CA PHE A 100 -4.30 -6.72 -9.13
C PHE A 100 -5.24 -7.81 -8.56
N THR A 101 -4.67 -8.81 -7.89
CA THR A 101 -5.41 -9.93 -7.28
C THR A 101 -6.35 -9.49 -6.15
N ASN A 102 -5.91 -8.60 -5.27
CA ASN A 102 -6.73 -8.23 -4.10
C ASN A 102 -7.77 -7.14 -4.38
N PHE A 103 -7.64 -6.40 -5.48
CA PHE A 103 -8.52 -5.28 -5.81
C PHE A 103 -9.28 -5.48 -7.11
N CYS A 104 -8.60 -5.80 -8.21
CA CYS A 104 -9.24 -5.88 -9.53
C CYS A 104 -9.96 -7.21 -9.73
N LEU A 105 -9.36 -8.33 -9.32
CA LEU A 105 -9.92 -9.67 -9.53
C LEU A 105 -11.32 -9.85 -8.93
N PRO A 106 -11.62 -9.51 -7.65
CA PRO A 106 -12.97 -9.66 -7.12
C PRO A 106 -14.00 -8.80 -7.86
N ILE A 107 -13.62 -7.58 -8.29
CA ILE A 107 -14.50 -6.69 -9.06
C ILE A 107 -14.81 -7.30 -10.43
N ILE A 108 -13.79 -7.80 -11.13
CA ILE A 108 -13.94 -8.44 -12.44
C ILE A 108 -14.80 -9.70 -12.33
N LEU A 109 -14.60 -10.51 -11.28
CA LEU A 109 -15.32 -11.76 -11.09
C LEU A 109 -16.81 -11.51 -10.83
N VAL A 110 -17.15 -10.58 -9.94
CA VAL A 110 -18.55 -10.19 -9.68
C VAL A 110 -19.19 -9.60 -10.94
N ALA A 111 -18.49 -8.70 -11.64
CA ALA A 111 -19.00 -8.13 -12.89
C ALA A 111 -19.21 -9.20 -13.97
N ALA A 112 -18.28 -10.15 -14.12
CA ALA A 112 -18.40 -11.26 -15.05
C ALA A 112 -19.66 -12.09 -14.77
N VAL A 113 -19.91 -12.47 -13.50
CA VAL A 113 -21.13 -13.21 -13.14
C VAL A 113 -22.39 -12.44 -13.54
N ILE A 114 -22.44 -11.13 -13.27
CA ILE A 114 -23.60 -10.30 -13.62
C ILE A 114 -23.80 -10.24 -15.15
N ILE A 115 -22.75 -9.95 -15.92
CA ILE A 115 -22.81 -9.87 -17.38
C ILE A 115 -23.31 -11.18 -17.97
N TRP A 116 -22.74 -12.30 -17.53
CA TRP A 116 -23.11 -13.61 -18.05
C TRP A 116 -24.56 -13.96 -17.71
N THR A 117 -25.01 -13.66 -16.49
CA THR A 117 -26.41 -13.91 -16.09
C THR A 117 -27.37 -13.07 -16.92
N VAL A 118 -27.09 -11.77 -17.10
CA VAL A 118 -27.94 -10.87 -17.88
C VAL A 118 -27.96 -11.26 -19.36
N CYS A 119 -26.81 -11.52 -19.98
CA CYS A 119 -26.73 -11.89 -21.39
C CYS A 119 -27.40 -13.24 -21.70
N LEU A 120 -27.30 -14.24 -20.83
CA LEU A 120 -27.91 -15.56 -21.05
C LEU A 120 -29.43 -15.58 -20.83
N VAL A 121 -29.96 -14.69 -19.96
CA VAL A 121 -31.39 -14.57 -19.68
C VAL A 121 -32.09 -13.64 -20.67
N ALA A 122 -31.47 -12.52 -21.03
CA ALA A 122 -32.09 -11.51 -21.89
C ALA A 122 -32.02 -11.82 -23.39
N ILE A 123 -31.05 -12.63 -23.85
CA ILE A 123 -30.85 -12.91 -25.27
C ILE A 123 -31.41 -14.30 -25.61
N PRO A 124 -32.42 -14.40 -26.51
CA PRO A 124 -33.06 -15.67 -26.85
C PRO A 124 -32.12 -16.61 -27.61
N THR A 125 -31.21 -16.07 -28.43
CA THR A 125 -30.18 -16.84 -29.13
C THR A 125 -28.96 -17.07 -28.26
N LYS A 126 -28.84 -18.29 -27.70
CA LYS A 126 -27.78 -18.65 -26.75
C LYS A 126 -26.37 -18.44 -27.31
N LEU A 127 -26.13 -18.72 -28.59
CA LEU A 127 -24.84 -18.48 -29.25
C LEU A 127 -24.45 -17.00 -29.30
N VAL A 128 -25.39 -16.12 -29.68
CA VAL A 128 -25.15 -14.67 -29.73
C VAL A 128 -24.94 -14.11 -28.32
N GLY A 129 -25.71 -14.60 -27.34
CA GLY A 129 -25.54 -14.23 -25.94
C GLY A 129 -24.15 -14.55 -25.38
N ILE A 130 -23.58 -15.71 -25.74
CA ILE A 130 -22.23 -16.10 -25.32
C ILE A 130 -21.15 -15.17 -25.92
N ILE A 131 -21.26 -14.85 -27.22
CA ILE A 131 -20.29 -13.98 -27.89
C ILE A 131 -20.30 -12.58 -27.27
N ILE A 132 -21.50 -12.02 -27.05
CA ILE A 132 -21.66 -10.69 -26.43
C ILE A 132 -21.12 -10.70 -24.99
N ALA A 133 -21.45 -11.73 -24.20
CA ALA A 133 -20.96 -11.85 -22.84
C ALA A 133 -19.42 -11.93 -22.79
N ALA A 134 -18.81 -12.71 -23.69
CA ALA A 134 -17.35 -12.81 -23.79
C ALA A 134 -16.71 -11.45 -24.14
N CYS A 135 -17.21 -10.75 -25.15
CA CYS A 135 -16.72 -9.42 -25.53
C CYS A 135 -16.87 -8.40 -24.37
N MET A 136 -18.01 -8.39 -23.68
CA MET A 136 -18.25 -7.49 -22.56
C MET A 136 -17.32 -7.79 -21.36
N THR A 137 -17.02 -9.06 -21.10
CA THR A 137 -16.12 -9.45 -20.00
C THR A 137 -14.69 -8.95 -20.27
N VAL A 138 -14.22 -9.03 -21.51
CA VAL A 138 -12.92 -8.48 -21.93
C VAL A 138 -12.91 -6.95 -21.80
N LEU A 139 -13.97 -6.28 -22.27
CA LEU A 139 -14.09 -4.82 -22.18
C LEU A 139 -14.05 -4.34 -20.72
N ILE A 140 -14.81 -4.98 -19.84
CA ILE A 140 -14.84 -4.62 -18.41
C ILE A 140 -13.50 -4.88 -17.72
N SER A 141 -12.83 -5.99 -18.04
CA SER A 141 -11.48 -6.26 -17.54
C SER A 141 -10.49 -5.16 -17.93
N PHE A 142 -10.57 -4.66 -19.16
CA PHE A 142 -9.76 -3.55 -19.65
C PHE A 142 -10.10 -2.22 -18.94
N LEU A 143 -11.38 -1.91 -18.74
CA LEU A 143 -11.83 -0.71 -18.02
C LEU A 143 -11.38 -0.72 -16.56
N VAL A 144 -11.51 -1.84 -15.85
CA VAL A 144 -11.04 -1.96 -14.46
C VAL A 144 -9.53 -1.79 -14.37
N TRP A 145 -8.77 -2.37 -15.32
CA TRP A 145 -7.32 -2.23 -15.36
C TRP A 145 -6.86 -0.79 -15.60
N THR A 146 -7.46 -0.10 -16.58
CA THR A 146 -7.14 1.30 -16.88
C THR A 146 -7.52 2.22 -15.73
N PHE A 147 -8.71 2.05 -15.15
CA PHE A 147 -9.14 2.78 -13.96
C PHE A 147 -8.20 2.58 -12.78
N PHE A 148 -7.73 1.35 -12.55
CA PHE A 148 -6.77 1.05 -11.49
C PHE A 148 -5.44 1.79 -11.69
N LYS A 149 -4.89 1.77 -12.91
CA LYS A 149 -3.66 2.49 -13.25
C LYS A 149 -3.83 4.01 -13.07
N THR A 150 -4.89 4.58 -13.64
CA THR A 150 -5.15 6.03 -13.55
C THR A 150 -5.37 6.47 -12.11
N SER A 151 -6.08 5.67 -11.30
CA SER A 151 -6.28 5.96 -9.87
C SER A 151 -4.97 5.97 -9.10
N LYS A 152 -4.07 5.00 -9.37
CA LYS A 152 -2.72 4.95 -8.78
C LYS A 152 -1.90 6.18 -9.18
N THR A 153 -1.86 6.50 -10.48
CA THR A 153 -1.09 7.64 -10.99
C THR A 153 -1.60 8.96 -10.41
N LYS A 154 -2.91 9.23 -10.49
CA LYS A 154 -3.50 10.46 -9.93
C LYS A 154 -3.20 10.63 -8.44
N PHE A 155 -3.31 9.56 -7.66
CA PHE A 155 -2.99 9.61 -6.24
C PHE A 155 -1.51 9.92 -5.99
N MET A 156 -0.61 9.24 -6.69
CA MET A 156 0.83 9.50 -6.57
C MET A 156 1.16 10.94 -6.99
N THR A 157 0.67 11.41 -8.14
CA THR A 157 0.88 12.79 -8.60
C THR A 157 0.39 13.83 -7.58
N ARG A 158 -0.76 13.60 -6.95
CA ARG A 158 -1.26 14.49 -5.87
C ARG A 158 -0.33 14.49 -4.65
N LEU A 159 0.19 13.31 -4.29
CA LEU A 159 1.05 13.15 -3.13
C LEU A 159 2.45 13.77 -3.37
N TYR A 160 3.03 13.58 -4.56
CA TYR A 160 4.22 14.29 -5.01
C TYR A 160 3.97 15.81 -5.09
N GLY A 161 2.80 16.23 -5.58
CA GLY A 161 2.41 17.64 -5.66
C GLY A 161 2.39 18.34 -4.30
N LYS A 162 1.91 17.67 -3.25
CA LYS A 162 1.94 18.20 -1.86
C LYS A 162 3.35 18.37 -1.32
N ILE A 163 4.26 17.48 -1.72
CA ILE A 163 5.67 17.55 -1.32
C ILE A 163 6.37 18.67 -2.09
N SER A 164 6.11 18.78 -3.41
CA SER A 164 6.71 19.80 -4.26
C SER A 164 6.16 21.20 -4.00
N SER A 165 4.90 21.35 -3.56
CA SER A 165 4.34 22.66 -3.20
C SER A 165 4.99 23.27 -1.96
N ASN A 166 5.48 22.43 -1.04
CA ASN A 166 6.31 22.86 0.10
C ASN A 166 7.80 22.98 -0.28
N TRP A 167 8.17 22.59 -1.50
CA TRP A 167 9.51 22.71 -2.07
C TRP A 167 9.61 23.97 -2.94
N ALA A 168 9.18 25.10 -2.38
CA ALA A 168 9.23 26.42 -3.01
C ALA A 168 10.63 26.69 -3.60
N GLY A 169 10.74 26.56 -4.93
CA GLY A 169 12.01 26.70 -5.64
C GLY A 169 12.08 26.05 -7.02
N GLY A 170 11.11 25.22 -7.43
CA GLY A 170 11.17 24.60 -8.77
C GLY A 170 9.82 24.17 -9.31
N SER A 171 9.11 25.11 -9.93
CA SER A 171 7.95 24.78 -10.77
C SER A 171 8.41 23.93 -11.96
N ILE A 172 8.25 22.60 -11.87
CA ILE A 172 8.27 21.77 -13.06
C ILE A 172 6.83 21.66 -13.54
N VAL A 173 6.46 22.60 -14.40
CA VAL A 173 5.30 22.50 -15.27
C VAL A 173 5.56 21.30 -16.19
N ILE A 174 4.88 20.19 -15.95
CA ILE A 174 4.82 19.10 -16.92
C ILE A 174 3.78 19.53 -17.96
N LYS A 175 4.26 20.02 -19.12
CA LYS A 175 3.47 20.17 -20.34
C LYS A 175 3.25 18.80 -20.98
#